data_AF-A0A3C1XVC5-F1
#
_entry.id   AF-A0A3C1XVC5-F1
#
_cell.length_a   1.000
_cell.length_b   1.000
_cell.length_c   1.000
_cell.angle_alpha   90.00
_cell.angle_beta   90.00
_cell.angle_gamma   90.00
#
_symmetry.space_group_name_H-M   'P 1'
#
loop_
_entity.id
_entity.type
_entity.pdbx_description
1 polymer ?
#
loop_
_entity_poly.entity_id
_entity_poly.type
_entity_poly.pdbx_seq_one_letter_code
_entity_poly.pdbx_strand_id
1 'polypeptide(L)'
;MRFLPIAAALSMLLTACGPADRARFALPELTRLPPGEVTHQPPGDALRNGYPVTPAPITTRHPRGVAIMTRQVSQAEYAACVAAGACKPLDAEHRKDNSPDLPATGISWSDASAYAAWLSGSTGQRYRLPRYAEWIYAAGEAYREETPPAALQDNNQNPNDPAQRWLAEYEQERRRSGQGAETAVRPFGHYGANAAGLKDMAGSVWDWTSDCHSRRVLDAGTGAESPQDADLSRNCGIRVAAGRHIAYLPDFIRDPKSGACSVGVPPANLGLRLVLEEG
;
A
#
# COMPACT_ATOMS: atom_id res chain seq x y z
N MET A 1 49.05 -57.72 42.17
CA MET A 1 48.61 -56.32 42.38
C MET A 1 47.89 -55.85 41.13
N ARG A 2 46.72 -55.22 41.31
CA ARG A 2 45.65 -55.02 40.30
C ARG A 2 46.04 -54.00 39.22
N PHE A 3 45.76 -54.33 37.96
CA PHE A 3 45.76 -53.39 36.83
C PHE A 3 44.45 -52.58 36.84
N LEU A 4 44.52 -51.25 36.76
CA LEU A 4 43.39 -50.36 36.46
C LEU A 4 43.35 -50.09 34.94
N PRO A 5 42.20 -50.18 34.26
CA PRO A 5 42.04 -49.60 32.94
C PRO A 5 41.54 -48.15 33.06
N ILE A 6 42.19 -47.24 32.35
CA ILE A 6 41.74 -45.85 32.16
C ILE A 6 40.64 -45.87 31.09
N ALA A 7 39.41 -45.57 31.49
CA ALA A 7 38.30 -45.36 30.56
C ALA A 7 38.37 -43.93 30.01
N ALA A 8 38.74 -43.78 28.73
CA ALA A 8 38.63 -42.52 28.02
C ALA A 8 37.17 -42.31 27.59
N ALA A 9 36.49 -41.37 28.24
CA ALA A 9 35.16 -40.93 27.82
C ALA A 9 35.29 -40.02 26.59
N LEU A 10 34.95 -40.56 25.42
CA LEU A 10 34.88 -39.82 24.17
C LEU A 10 33.54 -39.05 24.13
N SER A 11 33.56 -37.79 24.56
CA SER A 11 32.40 -36.89 24.41
C SER A 11 32.19 -36.54 22.94
N MET A 12 31.29 -37.27 22.26
CA MET A 12 30.76 -36.86 20.96
C MET A 12 29.93 -35.58 21.14
N LEU A 13 30.51 -34.45 20.73
CA LEU A 13 29.77 -33.22 20.46
C LEU A 13 28.89 -33.46 19.24
N LEU A 14 27.62 -33.76 19.47
CA LEU A 14 26.56 -33.69 18.47
C LEU A 14 26.40 -32.22 18.05
N THR A 15 27.06 -31.83 16.96
CA THR A 15 26.73 -30.61 16.24
C THR A 15 25.34 -30.77 15.68
N ALA A 16 24.35 -30.18 16.35
CA ALA A 16 23.02 -30.02 15.83
C ALA A 16 23.07 -29.13 14.57
N CYS A 17 23.09 -29.73 13.39
CA CYS A 17 22.73 -29.06 12.14
C CYS A 17 21.22 -28.83 12.13
N GLY A 18 20.74 -27.83 12.88
CA GLY A 18 19.46 -27.19 12.59
C GLY A 18 19.59 -26.32 11.34
N PRO A 19 18.51 -26.10 10.56
CA PRO A 19 18.54 -25.23 9.40
C PRO A 19 18.73 -23.76 9.84
N ALA A 20 19.99 -23.36 9.99
CA ALA A 20 20.41 -22.00 10.22
C ALA A 20 20.58 -21.30 8.87
N ASP A 21 19.48 -21.12 8.15
CA ASP A 21 19.41 -20.19 7.01
C ASP A 21 18.17 -19.27 7.15
N ARG A 22 17.91 -18.86 8.39
CA ARG A 22 17.02 -17.72 8.67
C ARG A 22 17.73 -16.45 8.20
N ALA A 23 17.51 -16.10 6.94
CA ALA A 23 17.57 -14.77 6.36
C ALA A 23 18.78 -13.89 6.76
N ARG A 24 19.80 -13.82 5.90
CA ARG A 24 20.85 -12.77 5.93
C ARG A 24 20.35 -11.40 5.45
N PHE A 25 19.10 -11.02 5.74
CA PHE A 25 18.58 -9.68 5.41
C PHE A 25 18.12 -8.97 6.69
N ALA A 26 18.37 -7.66 6.76
CA ALA A 26 17.97 -6.87 7.92
C ALA A 26 16.45 -6.82 8.03
N LEU A 27 15.92 -6.99 9.25
CA LEU A 27 14.50 -6.81 9.50
C LEU A 27 14.09 -5.38 9.15
N PRO A 28 12.88 -5.18 8.60
CA PRO A 28 12.43 -3.85 8.25
C PRO A 28 12.25 -2.99 9.51
N GLU A 29 12.64 -1.72 9.39
CA GLU A 29 12.34 -0.71 10.40
C GLU A 29 10.84 -0.44 10.43
N LEU A 30 10.23 -0.47 11.61
CA LEU A 30 8.81 -0.26 11.82
C LEU A 30 8.55 0.95 12.71
N THR A 31 7.63 1.81 12.28
CA THR A 31 7.01 2.84 13.10
C THR A 31 5.73 2.28 13.71
N ARG A 32 5.57 2.39 15.05
CA ARG A 32 4.32 2.07 15.74
C ARG A 32 3.52 3.34 16.01
N LEU A 33 2.38 3.46 15.35
CA LEU A 33 1.37 4.47 15.68
C LEU A 33 0.53 3.98 16.86
N PRO A 34 0.17 4.87 17.81
CA PRO A 34 -0.65 4.50 18.96
C PRO A 34 -2.08 4.14 18.53
N PRO A 35 -2.90 3.61 19.45
CA PRO A 35 -4.33 3.52 19.22
C PRO A 35 -4.95 4.87 18.83
N GLY A 36 -5.88 4.85 17.88
CA GLY A 36 -6.52 6.06 17.40
C GLY A 36 -7.59 5.79 16.36
N GLU A 37 -7.99 6.83 15.65
CA GLU A 37 -8.95 6.75 14.57
C GLU A 37 -8.62 7.75 13.47
N VAL A 38 -9.17 7.49 12.29
CA VAL A 38 -9.03 8.37 11.13
C VAL A 38 -10.35 8.49 10.41
N THR A 39 -10.70 9.71 10.04
CA THR A 39 -11.85 10.00 9.17
C THR A 39 -11.34 10.17 7.74
N HIS A 40 -11.87 9.38 6.82
CA HIS A 40 -11.42 9.33 5.43
C HIS A 40 -12.58 9.07 4.47
N GLN A 41 -12.36 9.35 3.20
CA GLN A 41 -13.32 8.92 2.17
C GLN A 41 -13.22 7.41 1.99
N PRO A 42 -14.36 6.68 1.94
CA PRO A 42 -14.32 5.26 1.63
C PRO A 42 -13.84 5.07 0.17
N PRO A 43 -12.91 4.13 -0.08
CA PRO A 43 -12.37 3.95 -1.43
C PRO A 43 -13.44 3.46 -2.41
N GLY A 44 -13.43 4.04 -3.60
CA GLY A 44 -14.25 3.72 -4.76
C GLY A 44 -15.28 4.79 -5.11
N ASP A 45 -16.34 4.37 -5.80
CA ASP A 45 -17.38 5.27 -6.32
C ASP A 45 -18.63 5.22 -5.44
N ALA A 46 -19.38 6.31 -5.40
CA ALA A 46 -20.74 6.30 -4.87
C ALA A 46 -21.72 6.91 -5.88
N LEU A 47 -22.89 6.29 -6.00
CA LEU A 47 -23.98 6.75 -6.85
C LEU A 47 -25.20 7.09 -5.99
N ARG A 48 -25.91 8.17 -6.30
CA ARG A 48 -27.24 8.48 -5.75
C ARG A 48 -28.18 8.73 -6.91
N ASN A 49 -29.28 7.99 -6.98
CA ASN A 49 -30.23 8.05 -8.11
C ASN A 49 -29.53 7.89 -9.48
N GLY A 50 -28.52 7.03 -9.57
CA GLY A 50 -27.74 6.79 -10.79
C GLY A 50 -26.67 7.85 -11.11
N TYR A 51 -26.53 8.90 -10.31
CA TYR A 51 -25.52 9.95 -10.52
C TYR A 51 -24.33 9.80 -9.55
N PRO A 52 -23.08 10.00 -10.02
CA PRO A 52 -21.91 10.05 -9.14
C PRO A 52 -22.05 11.12 -8.06
N VAL A 53 -21.75 10.74 -6.82
CA VAL A 53 -21.71 11.61 -5.65
C VAL A 53 -20.48 11.30 -4.82
N THR A 54 -20.00 12.27 -4.05
CA THR A 54 -19.01 12.01 -3.02
C THR A 54 -19.72 11.39 -1.81
N PRO A 55 -19.32 10.19 -1.36
CA PRO A 55 -19.89 9.59 -0.15
C PRO A 55 -19.56 10.44 1.09
N ALA A 56 -20.31 10.23 2.17
CA ALA A 56 -19.93 10.81 3.46
C ALA A 56 -18.61 10.17 3.94
N PRO A 57 -17.70 10.95 4.54
CA PRO A 57 -16.51 10.38 5.19
C PRO A 57 -16.90 9.35 6.24
N ILE A 58 -16.10 8.30 6.38
CA ILE A 58 -16.24 7.28 7.41
C ILE A 58 -15.10 7.38 8.42
N THR A 59 -15.37 7.03 9.67
CA THR A 59 -14.34 6.96 10.72
C THR A 59 -13.94 5.51 10.96
N THR A 60 -12.67 5.19 10.72
CA THR A 60 -12.08 3.89 11.00
C THR A 60 -11.26 3.95 12.28
N ARG A 61 -11.52 3.04 13.22
CA ARG A 61 -10.80 2.93 14.50
C ARG A 61 -9.67 1.89 14.42
N HIS A 62 -8.55 2.21 15.04
CA HIS A 62 -7.36 1.37 15.20
C HIS A 62 -7.09 1.18 16.71
N PRO A 63 -7.86 0.33 17.41
CA PRO A 63 -7.78 0.22 18.88
C PRO A 63 -6.45 -0.34 19.39
N ARG A 64 -5.68 -1.03 18.54
CA ARG A 64 -4.34 -1.54 18.84
C ARG A 64 -3.21 -0.70 18.23
N GLY A 65 -3.56 0.43 17.61
CA GLY A 65 -2.61 1.18 16.78
C GLY A 65 -2.24 0.45 15.50
N VAL A 66 -1.18 0.90 14.85
CA VAL A 66 -0.69 0.36 13.57
C VAL A 66 0.84 0.29 13.60
N ALA A 67 1.41 -0.89 13.35
CA ALA A 67 2.84 -1.04 13.11
C ALA A 67 3.10 -1.11 11.59
N ILE A 68 3.76 -0.11 11.03
CA ILE A 68 3.97 0.05 9.59
C ILE A 68 5.44 0.32 9.29
N MET A 69 5.95 -0.15 8.15
CA MET A 69 7.33 0.12 7.74
C MET A 69 7.61 1.63 7.65
N THR A 70 8.73 2.08 8.24
CA THR A 70 9.12 3.50 8.32
C THR A 70 9.30 4.12 6.93
N ARG A 71 9.71 3.32 5.95
CA ARG A 71 9.88 3.67 4.53
C ARG A 71 9.35 2.54 3.64
N GLN A 72 9.23 2.80 2.34
CA GLN A 72 8.95 1.75 1.36
C GLN A 72 10.07 0.70 1.31
N VAL A 73 9.74 -0.47 0.78
CA VAL A 73 10.69 -1.54 0.47
C VAL A 73 11.68 -1.04 -0.57
N SER A 74 12.98 -1.25 -0.32
CA SER A 74 14.05 -0.85 -1.22
C SER A 74 14.25 -1.83 -2.37
N GLN A 75 14.95 -1.40 -3.42
CA GLN A 75 15.32 -2.31 -4.51
C GLN A 75 16.20 -3.46 -4.01
N ALA A 76 17.11 -3.21 -3.06
CA ALA A 76 17.93 -4.25 -2.43
C ALA A 76 17.10 -5.28 -1.65
N GLU A 77 16.13 -4.81 -0.86
CA GLU A 77 15.23 -5.67 -0.07
C GLU A 77 14.35 -6.54 -0.99
N TYR A 78 13.77 -5.93 -2.02
CA TYR A 78 13.01 -6.66 -3.02
C TYR A 78 13.88 -7.67 -3.79
N ALA A 79 15.13 -7.30 -4.12
CA ALA A 79 16.08 -8.21 -4.77
C ALA A 79 16.44 -9.43 -3.89
N ALA A 80 16.39 -9.32 -2.56
CA ALA A 80 16.56 -10.48 -1.67
C ALA A 80 15.41 -11.49 -1.83
N CYS A 81 14.16 -11.02 -1.99
CA CYS A 81 13.02 -11.89 -2.31
C CYS A 81 13.18 -12.57 -3.67
N VAL A 82 13.70 -11.84 -4.66
CA VAL A 82 14.01 -12.37 -6.00
C VAL A 82 15.09 -13.44 -5.92
N ALA A 83 16.17 -13.20 -5.18
CA ALA A 83 17.26 -14.16 -4.97
C ALA A 83 16.79 -15.43 -4.24
N ALA A 84 15.79 -15.31 -3.37
CA ALA A 84 15.12 -16.44 -2.73
C ALA A 84 14.13 -17.19 -3.64
N GLY A 85 13.93 -16.75 -4.89
CA GLY A 85 13.01 -17.35 -5.85
C GLY A 85 11.53 -17.08 -5.57
N ALA A 86 11.21 -16.18 -4.64
CA ALA A 86 9.84 -15.90 -4.22
C ALA A 86 9.18 -14.70 -4.93
N CYS A 87 9.99 -13.80 -5.51
CA CYS A 87 9.50 -12.61 -6.23
C CYS A 87 9.99 -12.56 -7.68
N LYS A 88 9.19 -11.96 -8.57
CA LYS A 88 9.61 -11.64 -9.94
C LYS A 88 10.60 -10.47 -9.92
N PRO A 89 11.73 -10.51 -10.66
CA PRO A 89 12.65 -9.37 -10.78
C PRO A 89 11.94 -8.07 -11.19
N LEU A 90 12.36 -6.92 -10.67
CA LEU A 90 11.96 -5.60 -11.18
C LEU A 90 12.33 -5.46 -12.66
N ASP A 91 11.65 -4.62 -13.44
CA ASP A 91 12.00 -4.40 -14.85
C ASP A 91 13.29 -3.58 -14.93
N ALA A 92 14.01 -3.67 -16.05
CA ALA A 92 15.34 -3.06 -16.14
C ALA A 92 15.28 -1.53 -15.92
N GLU A 93 14.23 -0.87 -16.39
CA GLU A 93 14.02 0.57 -16.18
C GLU A 93 13.80 0.96 -14.71
N HIS A 94 13.29 0.05 -13.88
CA HIS A 94 13.02 0.29 -12.46
C HIS A 94 14.16 -0.19 -11.54
N ARG A 95 15.16 -0.86 -12.10
CA ARG A 95 16.25 -1.51 -11.35
C ARG A 95 17.55 -0.75 -11.52
N LYS A 96 17.87 0.13 -10.57
CA LYS A 96 19.12 0.88 -10.52
C LYS A 96 20.15 0.15 -9.65
N ASP A 97 20.64 -0.97 -10.18
CA ASP A 97 21.64 -1.84 -9.53
C ASP A 97 21.24 -2.31 -8.11
N ASN A 98 19.97 -2.65 -7.93
CA ASN A 98 19.40 -3.08 -6.64
C ASN A 98 19.73 -2.10 -5.50
N SER A 99 19.63 -0.79 -5.74
CA SER A 99 20.00 0.24 -4.77
C SER A 99 19.30 0.05 -3.41
N PRO A 100 20.03 0.07 -2.28
CA PRO A 100 19.44 -0.02 -0.95
C PRO A 100 18.74 1.27 -0.53
N ASP A 101 19.00 2.39 -1.20
CA ASP A 101 18.51 3.73 -0.84
C ASP A 101 17.31 4.18 -1.67
N LEU A 102 16.96 3.42 -2.72
CA LEU A 102 15.82 3.72 -3.58
C LEU A 102 14.67 2.75 -3.32
N PRO A 103 13.41 3.22 -3.34
CA PRO A 103 12.26 2.35 -3.28
C PRO A 103 12.21 1.44 -4.52
N ALA A 104 11.72 0.23 -4.32
CA ALA A 104 11.35 -0.67 -5.40
C ALA A 104 10.05 -0.18 -6.04
N THR A 105 10.08 0.03 -7.36
CA THR A 105 8.95 0.55 -8.14
C THR A 105 8.65 -0.35 -9.34
N GLY A 106 7.52 -0.09 -10.01
CA GLY A 106 7.05 -0.93 -11.12
C GLY A 106 6.54 -2.29 -10.64
N ILE A 107 6.08 -2.38 -9.39
CA ILE A 107 5.62 -3.62 -8.75
C ILE A 107 4.09 -3.73 -8.92
N SER A 108 3.59 -4.91 -9.29
CA SER A 108 2.14 -5.17 -9.31
C SER A 108 1.61 -5.44 -7.90
N TRP A 109 0.29 -5.36 -7.70
CA TRP A 109 -0.32 -5.74 -6.42
C TRP A 109 0.00 -7.19 -6.02
N SER A 110 -0.01 -8.09 -7.02
CA SER A 110 0.32 -9.50 -6.84
C SER A 110 1.78 -9.73 -6.42
N ASP A 111 2.73 -9.02 -7.03
CA ASP A 111 4.16 -9.06 -6.62
C ASP A 111 4.34 -8.51 -5.20
N ALA A 112 3.64 -7.42 -4.86
CA ALA A 112 3.72 -6.83 -3.53
C ALA A 112 3.18 -7.77 -2.45
N SER A 113 2.11 -8.50 -2.77
CA SER A 113 1.55 -9.54 -1.91
C SER A 113 2.49 -10.75 -1.78
N ALA A 114 3.16 -11.16 -2.87
CA ALA A 114 4.17 -12.21 -2.84
C ALA A 114 5.37 -11.84 -1.96
N TYR A 115 5.84 -10.60 -2.04
CA TYR A 115 6.89 -10.08 -1.16
C TYR A 115 6.46 -10.12 0.32
N ALA A 116 5.23 -9.70 0.63
CA ALA A 116 4.71 -9.76 2.00
C ALA A 116 4.64 -11.19 2.54
N ALA A 117 4.20 -12.14 1.72
CA ALA A 117 4.15 -13.56 2.07
C ALA A 117 5.56 -14.14 2.32
N TRP A 118 6.51 -13.82 1.44
CA TRP A 118 7.90 -14.24 1.59
C TRP A 118 8.55 -13.67 2.85
N LEU A 119 8.38 -12.37 3.11
CA LEU A 119 8.91 -11.72 4.31
C LEU A 119 8.30 -12.36 5.56
N SER A 120 7.01 -12.68 5.51
CA SER A 120 6.34 -13.35 6.63
C SER A 120 6.91 -14.73 6.91
N GLY A 121 7.04 -15.57 5.88
CA GLY A 121 7.63 -16.90 6.01
C GLY A 121 9.09 -16.87 6.49
N SER A 122 9.86 -15.88 6.02
CA SER A 122 11.28 -15.74 6.35
C SER A 122 11.54 -15.25 7.78
N THR A 123 10.64 -14.45 8.33
CA THR A 123 10.80 -13.82 9.65
C THR A 123 9.99 -14.50 10.75
N GLY A 124 8.98 -15.30 10.39
CA GLY A 124 7.99 -15.85 11.32
C GLY A 124 7.00 -14.80 11.85
N GLN A 125 7.07 -13.57 11.37
CA GLN A 125 6.14 -12.49 11.69
C GLN A 125 5.12 -12.33 10.57
N ARG A 126 3.92 -11.82 10.85
CA ARG A 126 2.88 -11.67 9.83
C ARG A 126 2.91 -10.26 9.23
N TYR A 127 3.52 -10.15 8.05
CA TYR A 127 3.51 -8.92 7.24
C TYR A 127 2.42 -8.98 6.17
N ARG A 128 1.77 -7.85 5.93
CA ARG A 128 0.77 -7.69 4.85
C ARG A 128 0.77 -6.28 4.30
N LEU A 129 0.12 -6.08 3.16
CA LEU A 129 -0.19 -4.73 2.69
C LEU A 129 -1.08 -4.00 3.71
N PRO A 130 -0.90 -2.68 3.89
CA PRO A 130 -1.79 -1.87 4.70
C PRO A 130 -3.20 -1.92 4.12
N ARG A 131 -4.22 -1.76 4.97
CA ARG A 131 -5.51 -1.28 4.52
C ARG A 131 -5.38 0.21 4.18
N TYR A 132 -6.20 0.72 3.26
CA TYR A 132 -6.23 2.12 2.90
C TYR A 132 -6.39 3.01 4.14
N ALA A 133 -7.33 2.67 5.02
CA ALA A 133 -7.50 3.37 6.30
C ALA A 133 -6.24 3.35 7.20
N GLU A 134 -5.50 2.23 7.24
CA GLU A 134 -4.23 2.16 8.00
C GLU A 134 -3.16 3.06 7.38
N TRP A 135 -3.10 3.12 6.04
CA TRP A 135 -2.17 4.00 5.33
C TRP A 135 -2.52 5.47 5.57
N ILE A 136 -3.80 5.85 5.53
CA ILE A 136 -4.25 7.23 5.79
C ILE A 136 -3.98 7.63 7.24
N TYR A 137 -4.27 6.73 8.19
CA TYR A 137 -3.91 6.93 9.59
C TYR A 137 -2.40 7.14 9.78
N ALA A 138 -1.59 6.34 9.08
CA ALA A 138 -0.14 6.44 9.11
C ALA A 138 0.38 7.73 8.43
N ALA A 139 -0.24 8.17 7.33
CA ALA A 139 0.17 9.34 6.58
C ALA A 139 -0.04 10.64 7.37
N GLY A 140 -1.11 10.72 8.16
CA GLY A 140 -1.40 11.89 8.99
C GLY A 140 -1.48 13.16 8.15
N GLU A 141 -0.74 14.20 8.55
CA GLU A 141 -0.71 15.49 7.85
C GLU A 141 -0.05 15.45 6.47
N ALA A 142 0.68 14.37 6.14
CA ALA A 142 1.30 14.20 4.83
C ALA A 142 0.29 13.84 3.73
N TYR A 143 -0.91 13.39 4.10
CA TYR A 143 -2.01 13.15 3.17
C TYR A 143 -3.09 14.22 3.31
N ARG A 144 -3.58 14.72 2.18
CA ARG A 144 -4.78 15.56 2.15
C ARG A 144 -5.79 14.93 1.21
N GLU A 145 -6.94 14.59 1.77
CA GLU A 145 -8.08 14.13 1.00
C GLU A 145 -8.52 15.24 0.02
N GLU A 146 -8.51 14.92 -1.27
CA GLU A 146 -8.97 15.84 -2.31
C GLU A 146 -10.50 15.92 -2.26
N THR A 147 -11.00 16.79 -1.39
CA THR A 147 -12.43 17.11 -1.33
C THR A 147 -12.79 17.92 -2.59
N PRO A 148 -13.93 17.64 -3.27
CA PRO A 148 -14.38 18.50 -4.35
C PRO A 148 -14.43 19.97 -3.92
N PRO A 149 -14.27 20.94 -4.83
CA PRO A 149 -14.38 22.35 -4.48
C PRO A 149 -15.67 22.62 -3.70
N ALA A 150 -15.63 23.50 -2.69
CA ALA A 150 -16.78 23.87 -1.87
C ALA A 150 -18.00 24.34 -2.72
N ALA A 151 -17.75 24.84 -3.93
CA ALA A 151 -18.76 25.19 -4.93
C ALA A 151 -19.63 24.02 -5.43
N LEU A 152 -19.30 22.77 -5.09
CA LEU A 152 -20.16 21.59 -5.30
C LEU A 152 -20.75 21.04 -4.00
N GLN A 153 -20.42 21.62 -2.85
CA GLN A 153 -20.85 21.18 -1.52
C GLN A 153 -21.91 22.10 -0.91
N ASP A 154 -21.92 23.39 -1.21
CA ASP A 154 -22.86 24.34 -0.60
C ASP A 154 -23.19 25.55 -1.49
N ASN A 155 -24.12 25.38 -2.43
CA ASN A 155 -24.71 26.50 -3.14
C ASN A 155 -25.89 26.00 -3.96
N ASN A 156 -27.13 26.20 -3.48
CA ASN A 156 -28.42 26.43 -4.17
C ASN A 156 -28.52 26.22 -5.72
N GLN A 157 -27.80 25.26 -6.27
CA GLN A 157 -27.54 25.01 -7.67
C GLN A 157 -27.63 23.50 -7.84
N ASN A 158 -28.22 23.09 -8.96
CA ASN A 158 -28.58 21.70 -9.20
C ASN A 158 -27.32 20.81 -9.14
N PRO A 159 -27.15 19.94 -8.11
CA PRO A 159 -26.02 19.02 -8.03
C PRO A 159 -25.99 18.00 -9.19
N ASN A 160 -27.05 17.95 -10.01
CA ASN A 160 -27.14 17.15 -11.22
C ASN A 160 -26.70 17.88 -12.50
N ASP A 161 -26.16 19.10 -12.44
CA ASP A 161 -25.61 19.78 -13.63
C ASP A 161 -24.28 19.12 -14.06
N PRO A 162 -24.23 18.43 -15.23
CA PRO A 162 -23.01 17.78 -15.70
C PRO A 162 -21.86 18.76 -15.97
N ALA A 163 -22.15 20.03 -16.31
CA ALA A 163 -21.12 21.02 -16.64
C ALA A 163 -20.32 21.44 -15.40
N GLN A 164 -20.98 21.62 -14.26
CA GLN A 164 -20.30 21.98 -13.01
C GLN A 164 -19.42 20.85 -12.47
N ARG A 165 -19.86 19.60 -12.61
CA ARG A 165 -19.04 18.42 -12.27
C ARG A 165 -17.78 18.36 -13.13
N TRP A 166 -17.93 18.54 -14.44
CA TRP A 166 -16.79 18.54 -15.35
C TRP A 166 -15.77 19.63 -15.02
N LEU A 167 -16.23 20.84 -14.66
CA LEU A 167 -15.34 21.92 -14.22
C LEU A 167 -14.60 21.59 -12.91
N ALA A 168 -15.25 20.92 -11.96
CA ALA A 168 -14.60 20.51 -10.72
C ALA A 168 -13.59 19.37 -10.91
N GLU A 169 -13.93 18.36 -11.72
CA GLU A 169 -13.00 17.29 -12.12
C GLU A 169 -11.80 17.86 -12.87
N TYR A 170 -12.05 18.80 -13.79
CA TYR A 170 -10.99 19.51 -14.51
C TYR A 170 -10.07 20.29 -13.55
N GLU A 171 -10.63 21.04 -12.60
CA GLU A 171 -9.86 21.77 -11.59
C GLU A 171 -9.03 20.83 -10.70
N GLN A 172 -9.59 19.68 -10.30
CA GLN A 172 -8.84 18.64 -9.57
C GLN A 172 -7.67 18.10 -10.40
N GLU A 173 -7.92 17.75 -11.67
CA GLU A 173 -6.89 17.24 -12.57
C GLU A 173 -5.80 18.28 -12.84
N ARG A 174 -6.19 19.55 -12.97
CA ARG A 174 -5.26 20.68 -13.08
C ARG A 174 -4.42 20.87 -11.83
N ARG A 175 -4.97 20.66 -10.63
CA ARG A 175 -4.20 20.68 -9.38
C ARG A 175 -3.21 19.52 -9.31
N ARG A 176 -3.63 18.30 -9.69
CA ARG A 176 -2.73 17.14 -9.77
C ARG A 176 -1.58 17.36 -10.75
N SER A 177 -1.91 17.85 -11.95
CA SER A 177 -0.94 18.15 -13.01
C SER A 177 -0.06 19.37 -12.73
N GLY A 178 -0.60 20.38 -12.03
CA GLY A 178 0.05 21.65 -11.73
C GLY A 178 1.06 21.60 -10.58
N GLN A 179 1.02 20.54 -9.74
CA GLN A 179 2.00 20.32 -8.68
C GLN A 179 3.36 19.78 -9.18
N GLY A 180 3.72 20.05 -10.44
CA GLY A 180 5.03 19.77 -11.04
C GLY A 180 5.60 18.44 -10.58
N ALA A 181 4.83 17.35 -10.74
CA ALA A 181 5.16 16.09 -10.11
C ALA A 181 6.51 15.62 -10.62
N GLU A 182 7.54 15.80 -9.80
CA GLU A 182 8.82 15.15 -10.02
C GLU A 182 8.55 13.64 -10.01
N THR A 183 8.49 13.07 -11.20
CA THR A 183 8.21 11.65 -11.43
C THR A 183 9.42 10.78 -11.12
N ALA A 184 10.60 11.39 -10.96
CA ALA A 184 11.81 10.67 -10.63
C ALA A 184 11.68 10.01 -9.25
N VAL A 185 12.04 8.73 -9.20
CA VAL A 185 12.27 8.03 -7.93
C VAL A 185 13.44 8.68 -7.22
N ARG A 186 13.25 9.03 -5.95
CA ARG A 186 14.25 9.70 -5.11
C ARG A 186 14.76 8.77 -3.98
N PRO A 187 15.98 9.01 -3.46
CA PRO A 187 16.44 8.32 -2.27
C PRO A 187 15.51 8.55 -1.07
N PHE A 188 15.47 7.59 -0.15
CA PHE A 188 14.63 7.69 1.05
C PHE A 188 14.90 8.96 1.87
N GLY A 189 13.83 9.58 2.33
CA GLY A 189 13.83 10.82 3.13
C GLY A 189 13.89 12.10 2.30
N HIS A 190 13.93 12.03 0.96
CA HIS A 190 13.94 13.21 0.10
C HIS A 190 12.72 14.12 0.32
N TYR A 191 11.55 13.53 0.59
CA TYR A 191 10.32 14.26 0.85
C TYR A 191 10.07 14.46 2.35
N GLY A 192 11.07 14.19 3.19
CA GLY A 192 11.00 14.32 4.64
C GLY A 192 10.26 13.18 5.33
N ALA A 193 10.04 13.36 6.63
CA ALA A 193 9.25 12.46 7.46
C ALA A 193 8.06 13.23 8.05
N ASN A 194 6.92 12.56 8.21
CA ASN A 194 5.75 13.12 8.89
C ASN A 194 5.94 13.12 10.42
N ALA A 195 4.96 13.62 11.18
CA ALA A 195 4.98 13.69 12.63
C ALA A 195 5.16 12.32 13.33
N ALA A 196 4.80 11.22 12.66
CA ALA A 196 5.03 9.86 13.15
C ALA A 196 6.43 9.31 12.79
N GLY A 197 7.24 10.05 12.04
CA GLY A 197 8.56 9.63 11.59
C GLY A 197 8.56 8.78 10.31
N LEU A 198 7.40 8.64 9.64
CA LEU A 198 7.30 7.90 8.38
C LEU A 198 7.84 8.74 7.22
N LYS A 199 8.76 8.15 6.46
CA LYS A 199 9.43 8.83 5.34
C LYS A 199 8.59 8.79 4.08
N ASP A 200 8.66 9.87 3.31
CA ASP A 200 8.21 9.95 1.91
C ASP A 200 6.72 9.63 1.67
N MET A 201 5.85 9.83 2.67
CA MET A 201 4.40 9.60 2.53
C MET A 201 3.75 10.48 1.47
N ALA A 202 4.30 11.67 1.22
CA ALA A 202 3.90 12.61 0.17
C ALA A 202 4.81 12.56 -1.07
N GLY A 203 5.59 11.49 -1.22
CA GLY A 203 6.60 11.35 -2.26
C GLY A 203 6.05 10.95 -3.63
N SER A 204 6.97 10.66 -4.56
CA SER A 204 6.65 10.29 -5.95
C SER A 204 6.29 8.81 -6.14
N VAL A 205 6.29 8.00 -5.07
CA VAL A 205 6.01 6.56 -5.11
C VAL A 205 4.75 6.23 -4.32
N TRP A 206 3.81 5.54 -4.95
CA TRP A 206 2.57 5.07 -4.35
C TRP A 206 2.79 3.71 -3.68
N ASP A 207 2.12 3.51 -2.56
CA ASP A 207 2.07 2.24 -1.84
C ASP A 207 0.80 1.48 -2.21
N TRP A 208 0.95 0.21 -2.61
CA TRP A 208 -0.19 -0.69 -2.71
C TRP A 208 -0.87 -0.90 -1.35
N THR A 209 -2.20 -0.92 -1.37
CA THR A 209 -3.02 -1.30 -0.21
C THR A 209 -3.74 -2.61 -0.49
N SER A 210 -4.31 -3.22 0.56
CA SER A 210 -5.11 -4.44 0.44
C SER A 210 -6.54 -4.20 -0.08
N ASP A 211 -6.98 -2.93 -0.16
CA ASP A 211 -8.34 -2.56 -0.52
C ASP A 211 -8.61 -2.72 -2.01
N CYS A 212 -9.81 -3.22 -2.31
CA CYS A 212 -10.36 -3.27 -3.66
C CYS A 212 -11.17 -2.00 -3.93
N HIS A 213 -11.31 -1.64 -5.21
CA HIS A 213 -12.32 -0.66 -5.59
C HIS A 213 -13.70 -1.16 -5.18
N SER A 214 -14.55 -0.24 -4.73
CA SER A 214 -15.94 -0.55 -4.42
C SER A 214 -16.91 0.47 -4.98
N ARG A 215 -18.02 0.02 -5.56
CA ARG A 215 -19.08 0.91 -6.05
C ARG A 215 -20.31 0.87 -5.14
N ARG A 216 -20.64 1.98 -4.50
CA ARG A 216 -21.79 2.09 -3.60
C ARG A 216 -22.99 2.73 -4.28
N VAL A 217 -24.19 2.24 -3.97
CA VAL A 217 -25.45 2.90 -4.33
C VAL A 217 -26.09 3.41 -3.04
N LEU A 218 -26.21 4.73 -2.93
CA LEU A 218 -26.76 5.45 -1.79
C LEU A 218 -28.24 5.75 -2.08
N ASP A 219 -29.13 4.80 -1.78
CA ASP A 219 -30.57 4.99 -1.96
C ASP A 219 -31.12 6.08 -1.00
N ALA A 220 -32.13 6.81 -1.46
CA ALA A 220 -32.69 7.96 -0.76
C ALA A 220 -33.58 7.63 0.46
N GLY A 221 -33.76 6.35 0.82
CA GLY A 221 -34.79 5.93 1.78
C GLY A 221 -34.30 5.26 3.07
N THR A 222 -33.14 4.62 3.07
CA THR A 222 -32.60 3.94 4.25
C THR A 222 -31.08 4.05 4.18
N GLY A 223 -30.46 4.71 5.15
CA GLY A 223 -29.01 4.85 5.26
C GLY A 223 -28.26 3.53 5.55
N ALA A 224 -28.76 2.41 5.04
CA ALA A 224 -28.14 1.10 5.11
C ALA A 224 -27.93 0.58 3.68
N GLU A 225 -26.69 0.24 3.35
CA GLU A 225 -26.34 -0.54 2.17
C GLU A 225 -27.24 -1.80 2.15
N SER A 226 -27.94 -2.07 1.05
CA SER A 226 -28.66 -3.35 0.90
C SER A 226 -27.61 -4.47 0.93
N PRO A 227 -27.78 -5.53 1.76
CA PRO A 227 -26.78 -6.60 1.89
C PRO A 227 -26.45 -7.33 0.58
N GLN A 228 -27.32 -7.24 -0.42
CA GLN A 228 -27.17 -7.85 -1.74
C GLN A 228 -26.26 -7.03 -2.69
N ASP A 229 -26.09 -5.73 -2.45
CA ASP A 229 -25.21 -4.86 -3.25
C ASP A 229 -23.76 -4.80 -2.71
N ALA A 230 -23.55 -5.21 -1.45
CA ALA A 230 -22.25 -5.14 -0.78
C ALA A 230 -21.19 -6.09 -1.36
N ASP A 231 -21.59 -7.21 -1.97
CA ASP A 231 -20.65 -8.21 -2.53
C ASP A 231 -20.40 -8.00 -4.04
N LEU A 232 -21.38 -7.49 -4.80
CA LEU A 232 -21.21 -7.09 -6.21
C LEU A 232 -20.52 -5.73 -6.37
N SER A 233 -20.53 -4.90 -5.33
CA SER A 233 -19.84 -3.61 -5.33
C SER A 233 -18.32 -3.74 -5.31
N ARG A 234 -17.74 -4.81 -4.76
CA ARG A 234 -16.29 -4.97 -4.61
C ARG A 234 -15.67 -5.57 -5.87
N ASN A 235 -14.84 -4.78 -6.54
CA ASN A 235 -14.08 -5.21 -7.71
C ASN A 235 -12.58 -5.25 -7.38
N CYS A 236 -12.05 -6.44 -7.08
CA CYS A 236 -10.62 -6.62 -6.81
C CYS A 236 -9.76 -6.73 -8.08
N GLY A 237 -10.36 -6.67 -9.27
CA GLY A 237 -9.65 -6.39 -10.51
C GLY A 237 -9.19 -4.94 -10.60
N ILE A 238 -9.66 -4.07 -9.71
CA ILE A 238 -9.17 -2.70 -9.50
C ILE A 238 -8.77 -2.56 -8.03
N ARG A 239 -7.54 -2.15 -7.78
CA ARG A 239 -6.93 -2.03 -6.45
C ARG A 239 -6.68 -0.57 -6.10
N VAL A 240 -6.62 -0.32 -4.80
CA VAL A 240 -6.32 1.01 -4.26
C VAL A 240 -4.82 1.12 -3.99
N ALA A 241 -4.20 2.15 -4.56
CA ALA A 241 -2.85 2.58 -4.21
C ALA A 241 -2.93 3.96 -3.53
N ALA A 242 -2.17 4.15 -2.47
CA ALA A 242 -2.17 5.37 -1.68
C ALA A 242 -0.83 6.11 -1.82
N GLY A 243 -0.89 7.44 -1.87
CA GLY A 243 0.26 8.30 -2.09
C GLY A 243 -0.19 9.76 -1.98
N ARG A 244 0.39 10.64 -2.81
CA ARG A 244 -0.01 12.06 -2.86
C ARG A 244 -1.51 12.28 -3.10
N HIS A 245 -2.15 11.33 -3.77
CA HIS A 245 -3.58 11.19 -3.92
C HIS A 245 -3.92 9.69 -3.95
N ILE A 246 -5.17 9.34 -3.67
CA ILE A 246 -5.68 7.99 -3.90
C ILE A 246 -5.65 7.67 -5.41
N ALA A 247 -5.20 6.46 -5.77
CA ALA A 247 -5.20 5.96 -7.14
C ALA A 247 -5.93 4.62 -7.23
N TYR A 248 -6.80 4.47 -8.22
CA TYR A 248 -7.46 3.21 -8.55
C TYR A 248 -6.80 2.63 -9.79
N LEU A 249 -6.24 1.44 -9.65
CA LEU A 249 -5.42 0.82 -10.69
C LEU A 249 -5.89 -0.59 -10.97
N PRO A 250 -5.96 -1.03 -12.23
CA PRO A 250 -6.23 -2.42 -12.51
C PRO A 250 -5.16 -3.29 -11.86
N ASP A 251 -5.54 -4.46 -11.35
CA ASP A 251 -4.57 -5.47 -10.96
C ASP A 251 -3.91 -6.01 -12.23
N PHE A 252 -2.70 -5.54 -12.51
CA PHE A 252 -1.99 -5.84 -13.74
C PHE A 252 -0.91 -6.90 -13.51
N ILE A 253 -0.72 -7.74 -14.53
CA ILE A 253 0.47 -8.58 -14.64
C ILE A 253 1.54 -7.72 -15.32
N ARG A 254 2.72 -7.59 -14.70
CA ARG A 254 3.83 -6.77 -15.24
C ARG A 254 4.31 -7.15 -16.64
N ASP A 255 4.01 -8.38 -17.08
CA ASP A 255 4.30 -8.87 -18.43
C ASP A 255 3.04 -9.47 -19.05
N PRO A 256 2.10 -8.64 -19.53
CA PRO A 256 0.87 -9.11 -20.13
C PRO A 256 1.15 -9.50 -21.59
N LYS A 257 0.95 -10.77 -21.94
CA LYS A 257 1.06 -11.26 -23.34
C LYS A 257 -0.06 -10.76 -24.27
N SER A 258 -1.01 -9.98 -23.76
CA SER A 258 -2.11 -9.35 -24.52
C SER A 258 -2.55 -8.07 -23.81
N GLY A 259 -2.48 -6.94 -24.50
CA GLY A 259 -2.81 -5.62 -23.94
C GLY A 259 -4.31 -5.30 -23.98
N ALA A 260 -4.81 -4.71 -22.90
CA ALA A 260 -6.14 -4.07 -22.85
C ALA A 260 -5.97 -2.55 -22.80
N CYS A 261 -6.87 -1.83 -23.47
CA CYS A 261 -6.89 -0.37 -23.52
C CYS A 261 -7.32 0.21 -22.16
N SER A 262 -6.38 0.80 -21.41
CA SER A 262 -6.71 1.64 -20.26
C SER A 262 -6.34 3.08 -20.57
N VAL A 263 -7.31 3.98 -20.51
CA VAL A 263 -7.11 5.44 -20.62
C VAL A 263 -6.78 6.00 -19.24
N GLY A 264 -5.72 6.81 -19.16
CA GLY A 264 -5.16 7.38 -17.93
C GLY A 264 -3.68 7.05 -17.81
N VAL A 265 -2.84 8.05 -17.55
CA VAL A 265 -1.42 7.82 -17.25
C VAL A 265 -1.37 7.23 -15.84
N PRO A 266 -1.03 5.94 -15.63
CA PRO A 266 -0.91 5.40 -14.28
C PRO A 266 0.17 6.19 -13.52
N PRO A 267 0.10 6.26 -12.18
CA PRO A 267 1.17 6.85 -11.39
C PRO A 267 2.50 6.21 -11.82
N ALA A 268 3.50 7.04 -12.11
CA ALA A 268 4.75 6.58 -12.72
C ALA A 268 5.51 5.57 -11.84
N ASN A 269 5.24 5.55 -10.53
CA ASN A 269 5.96 4.71 -9.57
C ASN A 269 5.01 4.02 -8.58
N LEU A 270 4.83 2.71 -8.76
CA LEU A 270 4.10 1.84 -7.85
C LEU A 270 5.07 0.95 -7.06
N GLY A 271 5.10 1.13 -5.75
CA GLY A 271 5.92 0.37 -4.81
C GLY A 271 5.10 -0.26 -3.70
N LEU A 272 5.72 -0.48 -2.55
CA LEU A 272 5.06 -1.08 -1.40
C LEU A 272 5.70 -0.68 -0.08
N ARG A 273 4.84 -0.65 0.94
CA ARG A 273 5.15 -0.54 2.35
C ARG A 273 4.25 -1.54 3.07
N LEU A 274 4.76 -2.27 4.05
CA LEU A 274 4.00 -3.30 4.74
C LEU A 274 3.64 -2.87 6.16
N VAL A 275 2.58 -3.47 6.68
CA VAL A 275 2.25 -3.45 8.11
C VAL A 275 2.58 -4.80 8.73
N LEU A 276 2.99 -4.75 10.00
CA LEU A 276 3.13 -5.91 10.85
C LEU A 276 1.81 -6.12 11.59
N GLU A 277 1.19 -7.28 11.39
CA GLU A 277 -0.04 -7.61 12.10
C GLU A 277 0.29 -8.18 13.48
N GLU A 278 -0.04 -7.42 14.53
CA GLU A 278 0.10 -7.89 15.90
C GLU A 278 -0.92 -9.01 16.17
N GLY A 279 -0.44 -10.11 16.73
CA GLY A 279 -1.24 -11.26 17.16
C GLY A 279 -2.14 -10.95 18.35
#